data_AF-A0A0E0FCD3-F1
#
_entry.id   AF-A0A0E0FCD3-F1
#
_cell.length_a   1.000
_cell.length_b   1.000
_cell.length_c   1.000
_cell.angle_alpha   90.00
_cell.angle_beta   90.00
_cell.angle_gamma   90.00
#
_symmetry.space_group_name_H-M   'P 1'
#
loop_
_entity.id
_entity.type
_entity.pdbx_description
1 polymer ?
#
loop_
_entity_poly.entity_id
_entity_poly.type
_entity_poly.pdbx_seq_one_letter_code
_entity_poly.pdbx_strand_id
1 'polypeptide(L)'
;MAAPASVVIRLDAAAVDPATVAYLRDLVERLEGKCYHQASDVQIFAADDGADLFRLRPEPTLLAGVPEVVVSAINTLEELLRKGSLSLAAYGRHVTRVRRLELQEAADAAMDELMSANDVITDLHIAFRAKRAQLAAAQQAKGQIAAQIFAVVGAPATTRDSLARGAAALTSLLPRLGAAHEREAELEMALGRMAPSFAPLNWNLEVATQRFEAADAAVHAVPAVAGSWRDDVQVVRDGGDRFEESVSVLREYMA
;
A
#
# COMPACT_ATOMS: atom_id res chain seq x y z
N MET A 1 11.60 36.72 37.65
CA MET A 1 10.51 37.23 36.82
C MET A 1 9.32 36.32 37.05
N ALA A 2 8.29 36.79 37.75
CA ALA A 2 7.07 36.02 37.97
C ALA A 2 6.27 36.00 36.66
N ALA A 3 5.81 34.82 36.24
CA ALA A 3 4.85 34.68 35.15
C ALA A 3 3.60 35.50 35.49
N PRO A 4 3.00 36.24 34.54
CA PRO A 4 1.71 36.86 34.79
C PRO A 4 0.71 35.74 35.08
N ALA A 5 0.07 35.79 36.24
CA ALA A 5 -1.04 34.91 36.55
C ALA A 5 -2.12 35.11 35.48
N SER A 6 -2.41 34.06 34.70
CA SER A 6 -3.57 34.05 33.83
C SER A 6 -4.78 34.30 34.72
N VAL A 7 -5.47 35.42 34.49
CA VAL A 7 -6.74 35.69 35.15
C VAL A 7 -7.71 34.66 34.61
N VAL A 8 -7.98 33.63 35.41
CA VAL A 8 -8.98 32.60 35.13
C VAL A 8 -10.35 33.30 35.16
N ILE A 9 -10.87 33.67 33.99
CA ILE A 9 -12.21 34.26 33.89
C ILE A 9 -13.19 33.10 33.88
N ARG A 10 -13.97 32.94 34.94
CA ARG A 10 -15.01 31.91 35.03
C ARG A 10 -16.38 32.49 34.70
N LEU A 11 -17.27 31.66 34.17
CA LEU A 11 -18.63 32.03 33.85
C LEU A 11 -19.40 32.54 35.09
N ASP A 12 -19.86 33.78 35.03
CA ASP A 12 -20.93 34.29 35.90
C ASP A 12 -22.28 34.10 35.20
N ALA A 13 -23.02 33.07 35.59
CA ALA A 13 -24.29 32.71 34.98
C ALA A 13 -25.40 33.77 35.16
N ALA A 14 -25.23 34.75 36.07
CA ALA A 14 -26.16 35.86 36.24
C ALA A 14 -25.92 36.99 35.22
N ALA A 15 -24.72 37.06 34.64
CA ALA A 15 -24.29 38.12 33.73
C ALA A 15 -24.43 37.75 32.24
N VAL A 16 -24.72 36.47 31.94
CA VAL A 16 -24.79 35.93 30.57
C VAL A 16 -26.18 35.33 30.33
N ASP A 17 -26.72 35.55 29.13
CA ASP A 17 -28.00 34.96 28.71
C ASP A 17 -27.99 33.42 28.91
N PRO A 18 -29.00 32.83 29.58
CA PRO A 18 -29.15 31.38 29.72
C PRO A 18 -29.02 30.59 28.41
N ALA A 19 -29.47 31.14 27.27
CA ALA A 19 -29.31 30.49 25.97
C ALA A 19 -27.83 30.37 25.56
N THR A 20 -27.04 31.41 25.82
CA THR A 20 -25.60 31.43 25.58
C THR A 20 -24.87 30.45 26.50
N VAL A 21 -25.27 30.35 27.77
CA VAL A 21 -24.71 29.35 28.70
C VAL A 21 -24.99 27.92 28.23
N ALA A 22 -26.21 27.64 27.75
CA ALA A 22 -26.58 26.33 27.23
C ALA A 22 -25.78 25.96 25.97
N TYR A 23 -25.60 26.92 25.05
CA TYR A 23 -24.76 26.75 23.86
C TYR A 23 -23.31 26.42 24.22
N LEU A 24 -22.70 27.18 25.14
CA LEU A 24 -21.31 26.96 25.54
C LEU A 24 -21.12 25.60 26.21
N ARG A 25 -22.10 25.16 27.01
CA ARG A 25 -22.08 23.83 27.62
C ARG A 25 -22.16 22.72 26.58
N ASP A 26 -23.11 22.78 25.64
CA ASP A 26 -23.23 21.80 24.53
C ASP A 26 -21.96 21.78 23.68
N LEU A 27 -21.38 22.95 23.37
CA LEU A 27 -20.14 23.03 22.60
C LEU A 27 -18.95 22.41 23.34
N VAL A 28 -18.76 22.69 24.63
CA VAL A 28 -17.68 22.11 25.43
C VAL A 28 -17.86 20.59 25.57
N GLU A 29 -19.07 20.12 25.85
CA GLU A 29 -19.40 18.69 25.96
C GLU A 29 -19.13 17.97 24.62
N ARG A 30 -19.55 18.56 23.50
CA ARG A 30 -19.31 17.99 22.17
C ARG A 30 -17.84 17.98 21.76
N LEU A 31 -17.03 18.89 22.27
CA LEU A 31 -15.59 18.97 22.02
C LEU A 31 -14.75 18.26 23.08
N GLU A 32 -15.39 17.64 24.09
CA GLU A 32 -14.69 16.93 25.14
C GLU A 32 -13.91 15.73 24.57
N GLY A 33 -12.63 15.64 24.91
CA GLY A 33 -11.74 14.57 24.46
C GLY A 33 -11.40 14.54 22.96
N LYS A 34 -11.92 15.47 22.15
CA LYS A 34 -11.67 15.50 20.71
C LYS A 34 -10.46 16.35 20.34
N CYS A 35 -9.64 15.86 19.43
CA CYS A 35 -8.65 16.67 18.72
C CYS A 35 -9.27 17.35 17.48
N TYR A 36 -8.53 18.28 16.86
CA TYR A 36 -8.99 19.01 15.68
C TYR A 36 -9.46 18.12 14.53
N HIS A 37 -8.72 17.03 14.25
CA HIS A 37 -9.08 16.06 13.20
C HIS A 37 -10.41 15.36 13.50
N GLN A 38 -10.59 14.90 14.74
CA GLN A 38 -11.84 14.24 15.17
C GLN A 38 -13.04 15.20 15.12
N ALA A 39 -12.86 16.46 15.53
CA ALA A 39 -13.91 17.47 15.46
C ALA A 39 -14.27 17.82 14.01
N SER A 40 -13.27 17.88 13.12
CA SER A 40 -13.46 18.12 11.69
C SER A 40 -14.15 16.94 10.99
N ASP A 41 -13.78 15.71 11.32
CA ASP A 41 -14.41 14.49 10.78
C ASP A 41 -15.90 14.42 11.15
N VAL A 42 -16.25 14.81 12.38
CA VAL A 42 -17.66 14.91 12.79
C VAL A 42 -18.42 15.91 11.91
N GLN A 43 -17.81 17.05 11.58
CA GLN A 43 -18.47 18.07 10.76
C GLN A 43 -18.59 17.68 9.28
N ILE A 44 -17.68 16.85 8.76
CA ILE A 44 -17.64 16.44 7.35
C ILE A 44 -18.45 15.17 7.09
N PHE A 45 -18.34 14.17 7.96
CA PHE A 45 -18.85 12.82 7.70
C PHE A 45 -20.10 12.45 8.48
N ALA A 46 -20.51 13.24 9.47
CA ALA A 46 -21.75 12.95 10.18
C ALA A 46 -22.97 13.17 9.26
N ALA A 47 -23.80 12.14 9.16
CA ALA A 47 -25.01 12.14 8.33
C ALA A 47 -26.20 12.88 8.97
N ASP A 48 -26.13 13.20 10.26
CA ASP A 48 -27.19 13.85 11.03
C ASP A 48 -26.94 15.36 11.17
N ASP A 49 -27.96 16.18 10.90
CA ASP A 49 -27.94 17.62 11.18
C ASP A 49 -27.77 17.90 12.68
N GLY A 50 -28.16 16.96 13.54
CA GLY A 50 -27.88 16.96 14.96
C GLY A 50 -26.40 16.89 15.33
N ALA A 51 -25.51 16.55 14.39
CA ALA A 51 -24.06 16.51 14.59
C ALA A 51 -23.35 17.86 14.35
N ASP A 52 -24.04 18.87 13.82
CA ASP A 52 -23.45 20.21 13.70
C ASP A 52 -23.16 20.77 15.10
N LEU A 53 -21.89 21.05 15.35
CA LEU A 53 -21.39 21.65 16.59
C LEU A 53 -21.99 23.04 16.85
N PHE A 54 -22.41 23.76 15.80
CA PHE A 54 -22.89 25.14 15.90
C PHE A 54 -24.40 25.28 15.75
N ARG A 55 -25.15 24.17 15.80
CA ARG A 55 -26.62 24.16 15.65
C ARG A 55 -27.36 25.02 16.69
N LEU A 56 -26.79 25.16 17.89
CA LEU A 56 -27.37 25.94 19.00
C LEU A 56 -26.81 27.37 19.06
N ARG A 57 -26.08 27.82 18.03
CA ARG A 57 -25.44 29.13 18.04
C ARG A 57 -26.49 30.25 18.20
N PRO A 58 -26.47 31.02 19.30
CA PRO A 58 -27.43 32.10 19.50
C PRO A 58 -27.11 33.28 18.56
N GLU A 59 -28.10 34.17 18.34
CA GLU A 59 -27.90 35.36 17.51
C GLU A 59 -26.73 36.23 18.01
N PRO A 60 -26.02 36.94 17.12
CA PRO A 60 -24.81 37.70 17.47
C PRO A 60 -24.99 38.70 18.62
N THR A 61 -26.21 39.21 18.78
CA THR A 61 -26.62 40.15 19.84
C THR A 61 -26.67 39.54 21.24
N LEU A 62 -26.64 38.21 21.37
CA LEU A 62 -26.81 37.47 22.64
C LEU A 62 -25.48 37.01 23.28
N LEU A 63 -24.33 37.37 22.69
CA LEU A 63 -23.01 37.23 23.33
C LEU A 63 -22.69 38.37 24.31
N ALA A 64 -23.65 39.26 24.59
CA ALA A 64 -23.50 40.32 25.58
C ALA A 64 -23.16 39.73 26.97
N GLY A 65 -22.10 40.25 27.60
CA GLY A 65 -21.61 39.79 28.90
C GLY A 65 -20.56 38.67 28.83
N VAL A 66 -20.32 38.07 27.66
CA VAL A 66 -19.24 37.09 27.47
C VAL A 66 -17.89 37.81 27.30
N PRO A 67 -16.81 37.40 28.00
CA PRO A 67 -15.49 38.01 27.84
C PRO A 67 -14.99 37.93 26.39
N GLU A 68 -14.27 38.97 25.93
CA GLU A 68 -13.75 39.03 24.56
C GLU A 68 -12.87 37.82 24.17
N VAL A 69 -12.09 37.29 25.12
CA VAL A 69 -11.26 36.10 24.91
C VAL A 69 -12.09 34.86 24.58
N VAL A 70 -13.25 34.69 25.23
CA VAL A 70 -14.19 33.58 25.00
C VAL A 70 -14.90 33.78 23.66
N VAL A 71 -15.30 35.01 23.33
CA VAL A 71 -15.88 35.35 22.02
C VAL A 71 -14.88 35.05 20.88
N SER A 72 -13.61 35.42 21.07
CA SER A 72 -12.54 35.14 20.11
C SER A 72 -12.31 33.64 19.91
N ALA A 73 -12.32 32.85 21.00
CA ALA A 73 -12.23 31.39 20.93
C ALA A 73 -13.41 30.77 20.16
N ILE A 74 -14.64 31.23 20.39
CA ILE A 74 -15.82 30.77 19.64
C ILE A 74 -15.67 31.10 18.15
N ASN A 75 -15.30 32.34 17.82
CA ASN A 75 -15.12 32.77 16.44
C ASN A 75 -14.04 31.95 15.72
N THR A 76 -12.94 31.62 16.43
CA THR A 76 -11.89 30.74 15.90
C THR A 76 -12.42 29.33 15.64
N LEU A 77 -13.17 28.74 16.58
CA LEU A 77 -13.77 27.42 16.37
C LEU A 77 -14.76 27.42 15.20
N GLU A 78 -15.55 28.47 15.03
CA GLU A 78 -16.43 28.63 13.87
C GLU A 78 -15.65 28.74 12.56
N GLU A 79 -14.59 29.56 12.52
CA GLU A 79 -13.71 29.68 11.35
C GLU A 79 -13.11 28.33 10.95
N LEU A 80 -12.79 27.49 11.93
CA LEU A 80 -12.13 26.20 11.73
C LEU A 80 -13.10 25.06 11.36
N LEU A 81 -14.26 25.00 12.02
CA LEU A 81 -15.11 23.81 12.03
C LEU A 81 -16.51 24.04 11.47
N ARG A 82 -16.91 25.28 11.18
CA ARG A 82 -18.26 25.54 10.66
C ARG A 82 -18.39 24.94 9.26
N LYS A 83 -19.52 24.27 8.99
CA LYS A 83 -19.84 23.75 7.66
C LYS A 83 -19.76 24.88 6.63
N GLY A 84 -19.00 24.66 5.56
CA GLY A 84 -18.74 25.65 4.51
C GLY A 84 -17.57 26.60 4.77
N SER A 85 -16.89 26.52 5.92
CA SER A 85 -15.66 27.29 6.16
C SER A 85 -14.51 26.83 5.24
N LEU A 86 -13.63 27.77 4.92
CA LEU A 86 -12.45 27.49 4.09
C LEU A 86 -11.48 26.51 4.77
N SER A 87 -11.34 26.62 6.09
CA SER A 87 -10.48 25.75 6.90
C SER A 87 -10.97 24.30 6.89
N LEU A 88 -12.27 24.08 7.12
CA LEU A 88 -12.86 22.74 7.06
C LEU A 88 -12.77 22.15 5.64
N ALA A 89 -12.96 22.98 4.60
CA ALA A 89 -12.78 22.55 3.22
C ALA A 89 -11.32 22.18 2.90
N ALA A 90 -10.35 22.92 3.44
CA ALA A 90 -8.92 22.60 3.34
C ALA A 90 -8.59 21.28 4.04
N TYR A 91 -9.15 21.04 5.23
CA TYR A 91 -9.01 19.76 5.93
C TYR A 91 -9.62 18.60 5.11
N GLY A 92 -10.82 18.76 4.55
CA GLY A 92 -11.44 17.73 3.71
C GLY A 92 -10.59 17.39 2.46
N ARG A 93 -10.02 18.41 1.81
CA ARG A 93 -9.03 18.24 0.73
C ARG A 93 -7.78 17.51 1.21
N HIS A 94 -7.28 17.87 2.39
CA HIS A 94 -6.10 17.24 2.98
C HIS A 94 -6.32 15.74 3.20
N VAL A 95 -7.38 15.37 3.92
CA VAL A 95 -7.73 13.96 4.19
C VAL A 95 -7.90 13.16 2.90
N THR A 96 -8.56 13.73 1.89
CA THR A 96 -8.74 13.07 0.59
C THR A 96 -7.41 12.78 -0.09
N ARG A 97 -6.46 13.72 -0.05
CA ARG A 97 -5.11 13.52 -0.62
C ARG A 97 -4.27 12.55 0.21
N VAL A 98 -4.33 12.58 1.55
CA VAL A 98 -3.67 11.58 2.41
C VAL A 98 -4.15 10.18 2.04
N ARG A 99 -5.48 9.98 2.02
CA ARG A 99 -6.07 8.69 1.67
C ARG A 99 -5.64 8.22 0.28
N ARG A 100 -5.60 9.13 -0.70
CA ARG A 100 -5.13 8.79 -2.04
C ARG A 100 -3.65 8.41 -2.06
N LEU A 101 -2.81 9.07 -1.28
CA LEU A 101 -1.38 8.74 -1.14
C LEU A 101 -1.20 7.33 -0.55
N GLU A 102 -1.91 7.02 0.53
CA GLU A 102 -1.88 5.68 1.16
C GLU A 102 -2.31 4.58 0.19
N LEU A 103 -3.35 4.83 -0.61
CA LEU A 103 -3.79 3.90 -1.64
C LEU A 103 -2.76 3.78 -2.78
N GLN A 104 -2.07 4.88 -3.13
CA GLN A 104 -1.01 4.85 -4.14
C GLN A 104 0.18 4.02 -3.66
N GLU A 105 0.62 4.21 -2.41
CA GLU A 105 1.69 3.41 -1.80
C GLU A 105 1.33 1.92 -1.79
N ALA A 106 0.07 1.58 -1.50
CA ALA A 106 -0.41 0.20 -1.57
C ALA A 106 -0.42 -0.35 -3.01
N ALA A 107 -0.79 0.47 -4.01
CA ALA A 107 -0.75 0.09 -5.42
C ALA A 107 0.68 -0.13 -5.92
N ASP A 108 1.62 0.75 -5.54
CA ASP A 108 3.04 0.64 -5.87
C ASP A 108 3.63 -0.64 -5.24
N ALA A 109 3.31 -0.95 -3.99
CA ALA A 109 3.72 -2.20 -3.34
C ALA A 109 3.13 -3.46 -4.01
N ALA A 110 1.88 -3.39 -4.48
CA ALA A 110 1.27 -4.48 -5.23
C ALA A 110 1.91 -4.66 -6.62
N MET A 111 2.32 -3.56 -7.26
CA MET A 111 3.06 -3.60 -8.52
C MET A 111 4.45 -4.25 -8.33
N ASP A 112 5.15 -3.93 -7.24
CA ASP A 112 6.43 -4.56 -6.91
C ASP A 112 6.27 -6.08 -6.68
N GLU A 113 5.21 -6.52 -6.00
CA GLU A 113 4.87 -7.94 -5.84
C GLU A 113 4.62 -8.61 -7.20
N LEU A 114 3.84 -7.97 -8.07
CA LEU A 114 3.54 -8.46 -9.42
C LEU A 114 4.81 -8.62 -10.27
N MET A 115 5.68 -7.61 -10.26
CA MET A 115 6.96 -7.65 -10.95
C MET A 115 7.86 -8.76 -10.43
N SER A 116 7.94 -8.92 -9.10
CA SER A 116 8.71 -10.01 -8.49
C SER A 116 8.20 -11.40 -8.88
N ALA A 117 6.87 -11.61 -8.89
CA ALA A 117 6.27 -12.87 -9.32
C ALA A 117 6.56 -13.16 -10.81
N ASN A 118 6.48 -12.13 -11.65
CA ASN A 118 6.79 -12.24 -13.08
C ASN A 118 8.26 -12.59 -13.34
N ASP A 119 9.19 -12.00 -12.59
CA ASP A 119 10.62 -12.27 -12.71
C ASP A 119 10.96 -13.72 -12.36
N VAL A 120 10.38 -14.25 -11.27
CA VAL A 120 10.56 -15.67 -10.88
C VAL A 120 10.07 -16.63 -11.97
N ILE A 121 8.92 -16.33 -12.58
CA ILE A 121 8.39 -17.11 -13.71
C ILE A 121 9.31 -17.02 -14.92
N THR A 122 9.82 -15.83 -15.22
CA THR A 122 10.72 -15.59 -16.34
C THR A 122 12.02 -16.38 -16.18
N ASP A 123 12.62 -16.34 -14.99
CA ASP A 123 13.83 -17.09 -14.66
C ASP A 123 13.60 -18.60 -14.78
N LEU A 124 12.46 -19.10 -14.29
CA LEU A 124 12.12 -20.52 -14.43
C LEU A 124 11.98 -20.92 -15.90
N HIS A 125 11.35 -20.10 -16.74
CA HIS A 125 11.24 -20.34 -18.19
C HIS A 125 12.63 -20.38 -18.86
N ILE A 126 13.53 -19.46 -18.51
CA ILE A 126 14.89 -19.44 -19.03
C ILE A 126 15.63 -20.73 -18.64
N ALA A 127 15.58 -21.10 -17.36
CA ALA A 127 16.22 -22.30 -16.86
C ALA A 127 15.65 -23.58 -17.51
N PHE A 128 14.32 -23.64 -17.65
CA PHE A 128 13.63 -24.76 -18.30
C PHE A 128 14.04 -24.90 -19.77
N ARG A 129 14.08 -23.78 -20.51
CA ARG A 129 14.51 -23.77 -21.92
C ARG A 129 15.97 -24.20 -22.06
N ALA A 130 16.85 -23.72 -21.18
CA ALA A 130 18.25 -24.13 -21.17
C ALA A 130 18.40 -25.64 -20.91
N LYS A 131 17.65 -26.19 -19.95
CA LYS A 131 17.64 -27.63 -19.65
C LYS A 131 17.09 -28.46 -20.80
N ARG A 132 16.05 -27.98 -21.49
CA ARG A 132 15.52 -28.63 -22.69
C ARG A 132 16.53 -28.66 -23.84
N ALA A 133 17.29 -27.58 -24.03
CA ALA A 133 18.39 -27.55 -25.01
C ALA A 133 19.51 -28.54 -24.64
N GLN A 134 19.86 -28.64 -23.35
CA GLN A 134 20.82 -29.63 -22.85
C GLN A 134 20.35 -31.06 -23.12
N LEU A 135 19.06 -31.35 -22.92
CA LEU A 135 18.49 -32.67 -23.20
C LEU A 135 18.59 -33.02 -24.70
N ALA A 136 18.22 -32.08 -25.58
CA ALA A 136 18.32 -32.29 -27.02
C ALA A 136 19.78 -32.57 -27.45
N ALA A 137 20.74 -31.84 -26.89
CA ALA A 137 22.17 -32.07 -27.15
C ALA A 137 22.64 -33.45 -26.64
N ALA A 138 22.18 -33.88 -25.46
CA ALA A 138 22.50 -35.20 -24.90
C ALA A 138 21.92 -36.33 -25.77
N GLN A 139 20.67 -36.19 -26.22
CA GLN A 139 20.02 -37.14 -27.14
C GLN A 139 20.78 -37.25 -28.47
N GLN A 140 21.21 -36.12 -29.03
CA GLN A 140 22.03 -36.10 -30.24
C GLN A 140 23.37 -36.81 -30.03
N ALA A 141 24.08 -36.52 -28.95
CA ALA A 141 25.35 -37.15 -28.61
C ALA A 141 25.20 -38.67 -28.43
N LYS A 142 24.15 -39.12 -27.73
CA LYS A 142 23.80 -40.54 -27.59
C LYS A 142 23.61 -41.19 -28.96
N GLY A 143 22.85 -40.54 -29.86
CA GLY A 143 22.62 -41.02 -31.23
C GLY A 143 23.91 -41.13 -32.05
N GLN A 144 24.83 -40.17 -31.92
CA GLN A 144 26.14 -40.20 -32.59
C GLN A 144 27.01 -41.37 -32.09
N ILE A 145 27.03 -41.62 -30.77
CA ILE A 145 27.78 -42.75 -30.19
C ILE A 145 27.19 -44.07 -30.69
N ALA A 146 25.86 -44.20 -30.70
CA ALA A 146 25.18 -45.39 -31.23
C ALA A 146 25.53 -45.61 -32.72
N ALA A 147 25.51 -44.56 -33.54
CA ALA A 147 25.91 -44.64 -34.95
C ALA A 147 27.37 -45.08 -35.13
N GLN A 148 28.29 -44.60 -34.29
CA GLN A 148 29.70 -45.05 -34.30
C GLN A 148 29.82 -46.52 -33.95
N ILE A 149 29.08 -47.01 -32.95
CA ILE A 149 29.03 -48.43 -32.59
C ILE A 149 28.55 -49.26 -33.79
N PHE A 150 27.45 -48.85 -34.44
CA PHE A 150 26.96 -49.53 -35.64
C PHE A 150 27.98 -49.56 -36.77
N ALA A 151 28.70 -48.46 -37.00
CA ALA A 151 29.75 -48.41 -38.02
C ALA A 151 30.92 -49.37 -37.70
N VAL A 152 31.33 -49.47 -36.43
CA VAL A 152 32.38 -50.40 -35.99
C VAL A 152 31.93 -51.86 -36.15
N VAL A 153 30.69 -52.18 -35.79
CA VAL A 153 30.12 -53.54 -35.93
C VAL A 153 29.91 -53.93 -37.38
N GLY A 154 29.51 -52.99 -38.24
CA GLY A 154 29.30 -53.22 -39.67
C GLY A 154 30.57 -53.25 -40.53
N ALA A 155 31.73 -52.89 -39.97
CA ALA A 155 32.99 -52.89 -40.70
C ALA A 155 33.52 -54.33 -40.91
N PRO A 156 34.01 -54.69 -42.11
CA PRO A 156 34.51 -56.03 -42.39
C PRO A 156 35.80 -56.34 -41.60
N ALA A 157 35.78 -57.41 -40.79
CA ALA A 157 36.91 -57.86 -39.99
C ALA A 157 37.78 -58.88 -40.75
N THR A 158 38.46 -58.44 -41.81
CA THR A 158 39.26 -59.30 -42.71
C THR A 158 40.60 -59.76 -42.13
N THR A 159 41.05 -59.14 -41.03
CA THR A 159 42.34 -59.44 -40.38
C THR A 159 42.21 -59.45 -38.86
N ARG A 160 43.12 -60.16 -38.18
CA ARG A 160 43.21 -60.16 -36.70
C ARG A 160 43.36 -58.74 -36.13
N ASP A 161 44.12 -57.87 -36.81
CA ASP A 161 44.32 -56.49 -36.41
C ASP A 161 43.06 -55.63 -36.58
N SER A 162 42.27 -55.85 -37.65
CA SER A 162 40.97 -55.20 -37.81
C SER A 162 39.97 -55.61 -36.72
N LEU A 163 39.99 -56.89 -36.31
CA LEU A 163 39.16 -57.39 -35.22
C LEU A 163 39.57 -56.78 -33.87
N ALA A 164 40.87 -56.72 -33.58
CA ALA A 164 41.39 -56.11 -32.35
C ALA A 164 41.06 -54.61 -32.25
N ARG A 165 41.16 -53.86 -33.36
CA ARG A 165 40.76 -52.44 -33.41
C ARG A 165 39.27 -52.23 -33.19
N GLY A 166 38.42 -53.07 -33.80
CA GLY A 166 36.97 -53.04 -33.57
C GLY A 166 36.61 -53.31 -32.10
N ALA A 167 37.21 -54.33 -31.50
CA ALA A 167 37.01 -54.66 -30.09
C ALA A 167 37.47 -53.52 -29.15
N ALA A 168 38.62 -52.90 -29.42
CA ALA A 168 39.10 -51.75 -28.66
C ALA A 168 38.18 -50.52 -28.79
N ALA A 169 37.68 -50.23 -30.00
CA ALA A 169 36.72 -49.15 -30.23
C ALA A 169 35.40 -49.39 -29.48
N LEU A 170 34.86 -50.61 -29.51
CA LEU A 170 33.65 -50.96 -28.76
C LEU A 170 33.85 -50.85 -27.24
N THR A 171 35.01 -51.27 -26.73
CA THR A 171 35.36 -51.15 -25.31
C THR A 171 35.37 -49.69 -24.83
N SER A 172 35.69 -48.74 -25.73
CA SER A 172 35.63 -47.29 -25.44
C SER A 172 34.22 -46.70 -25.63
N LEU A 173 33.48 -47.13 -26.66
CA LEU A 173 32.19 -46.54 -27.02
C LEU A 173 31.03 -46.99 -26.13
N LEU A 174 31.03 -48.25 -25.67
CA LEU A 174 29.94 -48.78 -24.84
C LEU A 174 29.79 -48.05 -23.50
N PRO A 175 30.86 -47.79 -22.72
CA PRO A 175 30.76 -46.98 -21.51
C PRO A 175 30.27 -45.55 -21.79
N ARG A 176 30.72 -44.94 -22.90
CA ARG A 176 30.28 -43.59 -23.30
C ARG A 176 28.80 -43.55 -23.65
N LEU A 177 28.26 -44.62 -24.26
CA LEU A 177 26.83 -44.73 -24.52
C LEU A 177 26.03 -44.83 -23.21
N GLY A 178 26.52 -45.62 -22.25
CA GLY A 178 25.92 -45.71 -20.91
C GLY A 178 25.87 -44.35 -20.21
N ALA A 179 27.00 -43.65 -20.16
CA ALA A 179 27.06 -42.30 -19.58
C ALA A 179 26.14 -41.29 -20.30
N ALA A 180 26.03 -41.38 -21.63
CA ALA A 180 25.12 -40.52 -22.40
C ALA A 180 23.64 -40.82 -22.10
N HIS A 181 23.29 -42.08 -21.88
CA HIS A 181 21.94 -42.50 -21.49
C HIS A 181 21.58 -42.04 -20.07
N GLU A 182 22.49 -42.19 -19.11
CA GLU A 182 22.32 -41.67 -17.74
C GLU A 182 22.12 -40.15 -17.75
N ARG A 183 22.94 -39.44 -18.53
CA ARG A 183 22.86 -37.98 -18.66
C ARG A 183 21.53 -37.49 -19.22
N GLU A 184 20.99 -38.19 -20.22
CA GLU A 184 19.66 -37.94 -20.77
C GLU A 184 18.58 -38.15 -19.69
N ALA A 185 18.60 -39.29 -19.00
CA ALA A 185 17.62 -39.59 -17.94
C ALA A 185 17.67 -38.57 -16.79
N GLU A 186 18.86 -38.12 -16.39
CA GLU A 186 19.02 -37.04 -15.41
C GLU A 186 18.35 -35.73 -15.85
N LEU A 187 18.51 -35.36 -17.12
CA LEU A 187 17.94 -34.14 -17.69
C LEU A 187 16.42 -34.24 -17.84
N GLU A 188 15.90 -35.41 -18.23
CA GLU A 188 14.46 -35.69 -18.26
C GLU A 188 13.85 -35.60 -16.87
N MET A 189 14.48 -36.24 -15.87
CA MET A 189 14.04 -36.13 -14.48
C MET A 189 14.10 -34.69 -13.96
N ALA A 190 15.15 -33.94 -14.31
CA ALA A 190 15.26 -32.54 -13.92
C ALA A 190 14.13 -31.68 -14.52
N LEU A 191 13.82 -31.84 -15.81
CA LEU A 191 12.69 -31.18 -16.45
C LEU A 191 11.35 -31.61 -15.82
N GLY A 192 11.18 -32.90 -15.53
CA GLY A 192 10.00 -33.44 -14.85
C GLY A 192 9.80 -32.87 -13.45
N ARG A 193 10.88 -32.53 -12.73
CA ARG A 193 10.80 -31.83 -11.44
C ARG A 193 10.50 -30.33 -11.56
N MET A 194 10.87 -29.69 -12.67
CA MET A 194 10.62 -28.26 -12.89
C MET A 194 9.20 -27.99 -13.39
N ALA A 195 8.62 -28.90 -14.17
CA ALA A 195 7.30 -28.69 -14.80
C ALA A 195 6.16 -28.41 -13.80
N PRO A 196 6.06 -29.09 -12.64
CA PRO A 196 5.00 -28.81 -11.66
C PRO A 196 5.08 -27.42 -11.04
N SER A 197 6.27 -26.78 -11.05
CA SER A 197 6.46 -25.45 -10.44
C SER A 197 5.76 -24.32 -11.22
N PHE A 198 5.45 -24.51 -12.51
CA PHE A 198 4.81 -23.47 -13.31
C PHE A 198 3.37 -23.17 -12.88
N ALA A 199 2.59 -24.20 -12.53
CA ALA A 199 1.19 -24.01 -12.13
C ALA A 199 1.01 -23.10 -10.89
N PRO A 200 1.68 -23.36 -9.74
CA PRO A 200 1.56 -22.49 -8.58
C PRO A 200 2.16 -21.10 -8.82
N LEU A 201 3.23 -20.98 -9.63
CA LEU A 201 3.79 -19.67 -9.95
C LEU A 201 2.84 -18.84 -10.81
N ASN A 202 2.23 -19.43 -11.86
CA ASN A 202 1.25 -18.73 -12.68
C ASN A 202 0.02 -18.32 -11.86
N TRP A 203 -0.42 -19.18 -10.93
CA TRP A 203 -1.48 -18.81 -9.98
C TRP A 203 -1.09 -17.61 -9.11
N ASN A 204 0.14 -17.61 -8.57
CA ASN A 204 0.65 -16.48 -7.78
C ASN A 204 0.70 -15.18 -8.60
N LEU A 205 1.07 -15.27 -9.88
CA LEU A 205 1.06 -14.13 -10.80
C LEU A 205 -0.37 -13.60 -10.99
N GLU A 206 -1.34 -14.48 -11.23
CA GLU A 206 -2.75 -14.10 -11.37
C GLU A 206 -3.28 -13.40 -10.11
N VAL A 207 -2.96 -13.95 -8.93
CA VAL A 207 -3.33 -13.34 -7.64
C VAL A 207 -2.66 -11.97 -7.46
N ALA A 208 -1.38 -11.82 -7.82
CA ALA A 208 -0.68 -10.55 -7.74
C ALA A 208 -1.27 -9.52 -8.72
N THR A 209 -1.64 -9.94 -9.93
CA THR A 209 -2.34 -9.07 -10.90
C THR A 209 -3.66 -8.57 -10.34
N GLN A 210 -4.49 -9.46 -9.77
CA GLN A 210 -5.78 -9.06 -9.19
C GLN A 210 -5.61 -8.09 -8.01
N ARG A 211 -4.57 -8.27 -7.18
CA ARG A 211 -4.27 -7.34 -6.07
C ARG A 211 -3.86 -5.97 -6.58
N PHE A 212 -2.99 -5.92 -7.59
CA PHE A 212 -2.61 -4.67 -8.22
C PHE A 212 -3.82 -3.96 -8.85
N GLU A 213 -4.64 -4.67 -9.63
CA GLU A 213 -5.85 -4.10 -10.24
C GLU A 213 -6.84 -3.58 -9.19
N ALA A 214 -7.01 -4.29 -8.08
CA ALA A 214 -7.87 -3.84 -6.99
C ALA A 214 -7.32 -2.57 -6.29
N ALA A 215 -6.00 -2.51 -6.08
CA ALA A 215 -5.35 -1.34 -5.48
C ALA A 215 -5.42 -0.12 -6.42
N ASP A 216 -5.14 -0.31 -7.71
CA ASP A 216 -5.24 0.73 -8.74
C ASP A 216 -6.67 1.26 -8.88
N ALA A 217 -7.66 0.36 -8.89
CA ALA A 217 -9.07 0.75 -8.89
C ALA A 217 -9.45 1.56 -7.64
N ALA A 218 -8.91 1.22 -6.47
CA ALA A 218 -9.14 1.97 -5.24
C ALA A 218 -8.54 3.38 -5.31
N VAL A 219 -7.35 3.55 -5.89
CA VAL A 219 -6.76 4.87 -6.17
C VAL A 219 -7.66 5.68 -7.09
N HIS A 220 -8.15 5.07 -8.18
CA HIS A 220 -9.03 5.73 -9.15
C HIS A 220 -10.41 6.09 -8.59
N ALA A 221 -10.89 5.36 -7.58
CA ALA A 221 -12.14 5.69 -6.88
C ALA A 221 -12.04 6.98 -6.04
N VAL A 222 -10.83 7.40 -5.64
CA VAL A 222 -10.62 8.64 -4.88
C VAL A 222 -10.33 9.81 -5.83
N PRO A 223 -11.17 10.86 -5.83
CA PRO A 223 -11.00 12.01 -6.72
C PRO A 223 -9.62 12.67 -6.61
N ALA A 224 -9.12 13.19 -7.73
CA ALA A 224 -7.93 14.04 -7.72
C ALA A 224 -8.32 15.40 -7.13
N VAL A 225 -7.59 15.85 -6.12
CA VAL A 225 -7.85 17.13 -5.46
C VAL A 225 -6.93 18.19 -6.05
N ALA A 226 -7.51 19.15 -6.77
CA ALA A 226 -6.78 20.30 -7.30
C ALA A 226 -6.25 21.24 -6.19
N GLY A 227 -5.28 22.10 -6.53
CA GLY A 227 -4.70 23.10 -5.61
C GLY A 227 -3.42 22.64 -4.90
N SER A 228 -2.82 23.57 -4.14
CA SER A 228 -1.56 23.35 -3.40
C SER A 228 -1.77 22.44 -2.19
N TRP A 229 -1.05 21.31 -2.14
CA TRP A 229 -0.98 20.46 -0.95
C TRP A 229 -0.36 21.19 0.24
N ARG A 230 0.66 22.01 -0.01
CA ARG A 230 1.41 22.71 1.04
C ARG A 230 0.51 23.67 1.81
N ASP A 231 -0.37 24.37 1.11
CA ASP A 231 -1.26 25.36 1.70
C ASP A 231 -2.31 24.67 2.59
N ASP A 232 -2.91 23.58 2.11
CA ASP A 232 -3.88 22.80 2.88
C ASP A 232 -3.23 22.17 4.13
N VAL A 233 -2.00 21.64 4.03
CA VAL A 233 -1.26 21.11 5.19
C VAL A 233 -0.98 22.20 6.23
N GLN A 234 -0.61 23.40 5.79
CA GLN A 234 -0.37 24.50 6.71
C GLN A 234 -1.66 24.92 7.43
N VAL A 235 -2.77 25.07 6.69
CA VAL A 235 -4.08 25.38 7.27
C VAL A 235 -4.49 24.33 8.31
N VAL A 236 -4.24 23.05 8.05
CA VAL A 236 -4.57 21.97 8.99
C VAL A 236 -3.70 22.01 10.25
N ARG A 237 -2.40 22.32 10.13
CA ARG A 237 -1.50 22.46 11.28
C ARG A 237 -1.87 23.67 12.13
N ASP A 238 -1.98 24.85 11.50
CA ASP A 238 -2.35 26.09 12.18
C ASP A 238 -3.74 25.98 12.81
N GLY A 239 -4.67 25.26 12.16
CA GLY A 239 -6.00 24.95 12.68
C GLY A 239 -5.97 24.06 13.92
N GLY A 240 -5.04 23.09 13.98
CA GLY A 240 -4.83 22.25 15.17
C GLY A 240 -4.46 23.06 16.41
N ASP A 241 -3.42 23.90 16.28
CA ASP A 241 -2.93 24.73 17.38
C ASP A 241 -4.02 25.70 17.89
N ARG A 242 -4.67 26.40 16.95
CA ARG A 242 -5.77 27.35 17.25
C ARG A 242 -6.99 26.67 17.86
N PHE A 243 -7.28 25.43 17.47
CA PHE A 243 -8.36 24.64 18.04
C PHE A 243 -8.08 24.29 19.50
N GLU A 244 -6.88 23.78 19.81
CA GLU A 244 -6.52 23.39 21.18
C GLU A 244 -6.52 24.58 22.15
N GLU A 245 -6.02 25.73 21.71
CA GLU A 245 -6.08 26.98 22.47
C GLU A 245 -7.54 27.40 22.74
N SER A 246 -8.36 27.43 21.69
CA SER A 246 -9.75 27.87 21.79
C SER A 246 -10.62 26.95 22.65
N VAL A 247 -10.43 25.64 22.55
CA VAL A 247 -11.13 24.66 23.40
C VAL A 247 -10.69 24.79 24.86
N SER A 248 -9.40 25.06 25.11
CA SER A 248 -8.90 25.27 26.47
C SER A 248 -9.53 26.49 27.13
N VAL A 249 -9.62 27.61 26.40
CA VAL A 249 -10.32 28.82 26.86
C VAL A 249 -11.78 28.53 27.19
N LEU A 250 -12.50 27.80 26.33
CA LEU A 250 -13.90 27.45 26.59
C LEU A 250 -14.07 26.56 27.82
N ARG A 251 -13.21 25.55 27.99
CA ARG A 251 -13.25 24.65 29.16
C ARG A 251 -12.95 25.39 30.44
N GLU A 252 -11.94 26.26 30.44
CA GLU A 252 -11.57 27.06 31.61
C GLU A 252 -12.66 28.05 32.01
N TYR A 253 -13.33 28.65 31.02
CA TYR A 253 -14.48 29.54 31.26
C TYR A 253 -15.69 28.80 31.85
N MET A 254 -15.91 27.54 31.46
CA MET A 254 -17.05 26.72 31.88
C MET A 254 -16.82 25.91 33.17
N ALA A 255 -15.60 25.92 33.73
CA ALA A 255 -15.20 25.19 34.94
C ALA A 255 -15.52 25.93 36.25
#